data_AF-A0A7J4ZRD4-F1
#
_entry.id   AF-A0A7J4ZRD4-F1
#
_cell.length_a   1.000
_cell.length_b   1.000
_cell.length_c   1.000
_cell.angle_alpha   90.00
_cell.angle_beta   90.00
_cell.angle_gamma   90.00
#
_symmetry.space_group_name_H-M   'P 1'
#
loop_
_entity.id
_entity.type
_entity.pdbx_description
1 polymer ?
#
loop_
_entity_poly.entity_id
_entity_poly.type
_entity_poly.pdbx_seq_one_letter_code
_entity_poly.pdbx_strand_id
1 'polypeptide(L)'
;MPCISIKILVISPIILGACILTLSLVPVQGLIRGLPSSSKIRHNWYTLTSLIIFFIAGYLFYAFELWRGTCRFSDLIVSVVFFLGACFVLLVNYLSHQTARGIRRITLLEQENITDATMGVHNRRYFEQRLKEEFDRARRYKLPLSLLLIDIDNFKQINDTSGHLAGDMVLKHLGRLLVASVRDTDIITRYGGDEICIIATHTNGATALELAKRVCSLVEKSAVTGEDGQEEIHTTVSIGVASLAPGLTEAAELVDRADKALYRSKNDGKNRIAVYLPPSPGGETNLCSTDQPCF
;
A
#
# COMPACT_ATOMS: atom_id res chain seq x y z
N MET A 1 -51.36 1.30 -47.41
CA MET A 1 -50.15 2.04 -46.97
C MET A 1 -49.96 2.20 -45.45
N PRO A 2 -50.98 2.24 -44.54
CA PRO A 2 -50.73 2.49 -43.10
C PRO A 2 -50.08 1.30 -42.34
N CYS A 3 -50.24 0.07 -42.83
CA CYS A 3 -49.75 -1.12 -42.13
C CYS A 3 -48.20 -1.23 -42.14
N ILE A 4 -47.54 -0.79 -43.21
CA ILE A 4 -46.07 -0.84 -43.32
C ILE A 4 -45.42 0.19 -42.38
N SER A 5 -45.99 1.39 -42.27
CA SER A 5 -45.48 2.44 -41.37
C SER A 5 -45.57 2.05 -39.90
N ILE A 6 -46.65 1.36 -39.49
CA ILE A 6 -46.81 0.86 -38.12
C ILE A 6 -45.80 -0.26 -37.82
N LYS A 7 -45.56 -1.17 -38.77
CA LYS A 7 -44.54 -2.23 -38.62
C LYS A 7 -43.14 -1.64 -38.38
N ILE A 8 -42.75 -0.65 -39.16
CA ILE A 8 -41.44 0.02 -39.01
C ILE A 8 -41.34 0.72 -37.65
N LEU A 9 -42.41 1.41 -37.22
CA LEU A 9 -42.45 2.12 -35.94
C LEU A 9 -42.30 1.17 -34.73
N VAL A 10 -42.92 0.00 -34.77
CA VAL A 10 -42.87 -0.99 -33.67
C VAL A 10 -41.56 -1.79 -33.69
N ILE A 11 -41.04 -2.15 -34.86
CA ILE A 11 -39.86 -3.02 -34.96
C ILE A 11 -38.54 -2.25 -34.76
N SER A 12 -38.48 -0.97 -35.16
CA SER A 12 -37.24 -0.19 -35.08
C SER A 12 -36.63 -0.05 -33.67
N PRO A 13 -37.39 0.16 -32.57
CA PRO A 13 -36.82 0.21 -31.22
C PRO A 13 -36.28 -1.15 -30.75
N ILE A 14 -36.86 -2.26 -31.21
CA ILE A 14 -36.40 -3.62 -30.86
C ILE A 14 -35.04 -3.90 -31.50
N ILE A 15 -34.90 -3.58 -32.80
CA ILE A 15 -33.62 -3.72 -33.51
C ILE A 15 -32.56 -2.82 -32.86
N LEU A 16 -32.92 -1.57 -32.56
CA LEU A 16 -32.02 -0.63 -31.89
C LEU A 16 -31.61 -1.14 -30.50
N GLY A 17 -32.55 -1.69 -29.73
CA GLY A 17 -32.28 -2.33 -28.44
C GLY A 17 -31.32 -3.53 -28.55
N ALA A 18 -31.49 -4.37 -29.57
CA ALA A 18 -30.57 -5.48 -29.84
C ALA A 18 -29.14 -4.98 -30.16
N CYS A 19 -29.01 -3.91 -30.95
CA CYS A 19 -27.72 -3.25 -31.21
C CYS A 19 -27.09 -2.63 -29.94
N ILE A 20 -27.91 -2.10 -29.04
CA ILE A 20 -27.41 -1.55 -27.76
C ILE A 20 -26.93 -2.68 -26.85
N LEU A 21 -27.65 -3.81 -26.80
CA LEU A 21 -27.22 -4.98 -26.03
C LEU A 21 -25.91 -5.56 -26.57
N THR A 22 -25.72 -5.65 -27.88
CA THR A 22 -24.44 -6.09 -28.46
C THR A 22 -23.31 -5.12 -28.10
N LEU A 23 -23.55 -3.80 -28.16
CA LEU A 23 -22.58 -2.80 -27.71
C LEU A 23 -22.23 -2.94 -26.21
N SER A 24 -23.21 -3.33 -25.39
CA SER A 24 -23.01 -3.54 -23.95
C SER A 24 -22.04 -4.67 -23.59
N LEU A 25 -21.73 -5.56 -24.54
CA LEU A 25 -20.73 -6.63 -24.36
C LEU A 25 -19.29 -6.09 -24.33
N VAL A 26 -19.01 -4.95 -24.97
CA VAL A 26 -17.67 -4.35 -25.02
C VAL A 26 -17.11 -4.02 -23.61
N PRO A 27 -17.83 -3.26 -22.74
CA PRO A 27 -17.35 -3.01 -21.38
C PRO A 27 -17.22 -4.30 -20.56
N VAL A 28 -18.14 -5.26 -20.72
CA VAL A 28 -18.09 -6.57 -20.02
C VAL A 28 -16.83 -7.35 -20.39
N GLN A 29 -16.48 -7.44 -21.66
CA GLN A 29 -15.25 -8.08 -22.11
C GLN A 29 -14.00 -7.36 -21.58
N GLY A 30 -14.04 -6.03 -21.52
CA GLY A 30 -12.99 -5.22 -20.89
C GLY A 30 -12.77 -5.58 -19.42
N LEU A 31 -13.84 -5.86 -18.69
CA LEU A 31 -13.83 -6.26 -17.29
C LEU A 31 -13.30 -7.69 -17.11
N ILE A 32 -13.76 -8.65 -17.92
CA ILE A 32 -13.31 -10.06 -17.90
C ILE A 32 -11.81 -10.17 -18.16
N ARG A 33 -11.28 -9.43 -19.14
CA ARG A 33 -9.83 -9.42 -19.45
C ARG A 33 -8.98 -8.89 -18.30
N GLY A 34 -9.55 -8.05 -17.43
CA GLY A 34 -8.85 -7.49 -16.28
C GLY A 34 -8.82 -8.39 -15.04
N LEU A 35 -9.58 -9.48 -15.01
CA LEU A 35 -9.75 -10.34 -13.83
C LEU A 35 -8.79 -11.55 -13.82
N PRO A 36 -8.31 -12.00 -12.65
CA PRO A 36 -7.48 -13.19 -12.52
C PRO A 36 -8.19 -14.45 -13.01
N SER A 37 -7.43 -15.39 -13.59
CA SER A 37 -7.99 -16.56 -14.27
C SER A 37 -8.73 -17.54 -13.35
N SER A 38 -8.44 -17.57 -12.05
CA SER A 38 -9.03 -18.51 -11.10
C SER A 38 -10.21 -17.94 -10.28
N SER A 39 -10.70 -16.74 -10.60
CA SER A 39 -11.71 -16.07 -9.75
C SER A 39 -13.15 -16.52 -10.05
N LYS A 40 -13.92 -16.83 -9.00
CA LYS A 40 -15.40 -17.04 -9.07
C LYS A 40 -16.10 -15.85 -9.74
N ILE A 41 -15.55 -14.65 -9.56
CA ILE A 41 -16.03 -13.39 -10.16
C ILE A 41 -16.03 -13.48 -11.68
N ARG A 42 -14.98 -14.06 -12.30
CA ARG A 42 -14.90 -14.23 -13.75
C ARG A 42 -16.01 -15.12 -14.31
N HIS A 43 -16.39 -16.16 -13.57
CA HIS A 43 -17.51 -17.02 -13.95
C HIS A 43 -18.84 -16.25 -13.96
N ASN A 44 -19.09 -15.41 -12.94
CA ASN A 44 -20.29 -14.57 -12.87
C ASN A 44 -20.39 -13.57 -14.04
N TRP A 45 -19.26 -13.07 -14.56
CA TRP A 45 -19.27 -12.22 -15.75
C TRP A 45 -19.56 -13.00 -17.04
N TYR A 46 -19.16 -14.28 -17.12
CA TYR A 46 -19.57 -15.16 -18.21
C TYR A 46 -21.06 -15.52 -18.14
N THR A 47 -21.62 -15.74 -16.95
CA THR A 47 -23.06 -15.96 -16.81
C THR A 47 -23.86 -14.72 -17.23
N LEU A 48 -23.41 -13.52 -16.84
CA LEU A 48 -24.00 -12.26 -17.32
C LEU A 48 -23.90 -12.11 -18.84
N THR A 49 -22.76 -12.45 -19.44
CA THR A 49 -22.56 -12.44 -20.90
C THR A 49 -23.54 -13.38 -21.60
N SER A 50 -23.71 -14.60 -21.08
CA SER A 50 -24.67 -15.58 -21.61
C SER A 50 -26.11 -15.06 -21.53
N LEU A 51 -26.47 -14.40 -20.42
CA LEU A 51 -27.79 -13.79 -20.24
C LEU A 51 -28.05 -12.68 -21.27
N ILE A 52 -27.05 -11.82 -21.54
CA ILE A 52 -27.16 -10.76 -22.56
C ILE A 52 -27.36 -11.35 -23.96
N ILE A 53 -26.62 -12.41 -24.30
CA ILE A 53 -26.77 -13.12 -25.58
C ILE A 53 -28.18 -13.72 -25.71
N PHE A 54 -28.69 -14.32 -24.63
CA PHE A 54 -30.06 -14.84 -24.59
C PHE A 54 -31.10 -13.73 -24.83
N PHE A 55 -30.95 -12.56 -24.21
CA PHE A 55 -31.82 -11.41 -24.46
C PHE A 55 -31.74 -10.92 -25.91
N ILE A 56 -30.54 -10.86 -26.51
CA ILE A 56 -30.38 -10.49 -27.93
C ILE A 56 -31.13 -11.47 -28.84
N ALA A 57 -30.99 -12.77 -28.61
CA ALA A 57 -31.72 -13.79 -29.37
C ALA A 57 -33.24 -13.63 -29.22
N GLY A 58 -33.72 -13.36 -27.99
CA GLY A 58 -35.13 -13.08 -27.73
C GLY A 58 -35.65 -11.83 -28.46
N TYR A 59 -34.85 -10.76 -28.53
CA TYR A 59 -35.23 -9.53 -29.23
C TYR A 59 -35.34 -9.76 -30.74
N LEU A 60 -34.38 -10.49 -31.33
CA LEU A 60 -34.40 -10.84 -32.74
C LEU A 60 -35.56 -11.78 -33.08
N PHE A 61 -35.84 -12.76 -32.22
CA PHE A 61 -36.98 -13.66 -32.39
C PHE A 61 -38.31 -12.91 -32.33
N TYR A 62 -38.50 -12.02 -31.35
CA TYR A 62 -39.71 -11.22 -31.22
C TYR A 62 -39.90 -10.26 -32.41
N ALA A 63 -38.81 -9.61 -32.87
CA ALA A 63 -38.84 -8.78 -34.08
C ALA A 63 -39.25 -9.59 -35.33
N PHE A 64 -38.78 -10.84 -35.44
CA PHE A 64 -39.11 -11.73 -36.55
C PHE A 64 -40.59 -12.18 -36.53
N GLU A 65 -41.14 -12.50 -35.35
CA GLU A 65 -42.57 -12.80 -35.22
C GLU A 65 -43.45 -11.60 -35.58
N LEU A 66 -43.10 -10.39 -35.10
CA LEU A 66 -43.78 -9.14 -35.46
C LEU A 66 -43.73 -8.85 -36.97
N TRP A 67 -42.59 -9.16 -37.61
CA TRP A 67 -42.45 -8.99 -39.06
C TRP A 67 -43.43 -9.85 -39.85
N ARG A 68 -43.59 -11.12 -39.45
CA ARG A 68 -44.50 -12.11 -40.10
C ARG A 68 -45.97 -11.88 -39.76
N GLY A 69 -46.27 -11.39 -38.56
CA GLY A 69 -47.63 -11.18 -38.06
C GLY A 69 -48.26 -9.83 -38.44
N THR A 70 -49.39 -9.53 -37.78
CA THR A 70 -50.07 -8.24 -37.82
C THR A 70 -49.69 -7.40 -36.60
N CYS A 71 -49.16 -6.18 -36.80
CA CYS A 71 -48.78 -5.31 -35.70
C CYS A 71 -49.97 -4.47 -35.20
N ARG A 72 -50.10 -4.36 -33.88
CA ARG A 72 -51.05 -3.47 -33.19
C ARG A 72 -50.29 -2.33 -32.53
N PHE A 73 -50.98 -1.23 -32.27
CA PHE A 73 -50.38 -0.08 -31.57
C PHE A 73 -49.94 -0.43 -30.14
N SER A 74 -50.59 -1.41 -29.49
CA SER A 74 -50.21 -1.94 -28.17
C SER A 74 -48.80 -2.53 -28.14
N ASP A 75 -48.31 -3.05 -29.27
CA ASP A 75 -46.98 -3.70 -29.35
C ASP A 75 -45.83 -2.67 -29.27
N LEU A 76 -46.15 -1.40 -29.47
CA LEU A 76 -45.22 -0.29 -29.27
C LEU A 76 -44.76 -0.20 -27.81
N ILE A 77 -45.63 -0.50 -26.84
CA ILE A 77 -45.30 -0.46 -25.41
C ILE A 77 -44.20 -1.49 -25.12
N VAL A 78 -44.36 -2.72 -25.61
CA VAL A 78 -43.38 -3.80 -25.45
C VAL A 78 -42.04 -3.41 -26.09
N SER A 79 -42.09 -2.80 -27.27
CA SER A 79 -40.91 -2.36 -28.01
C SER A 79 -40.13 -1.25 -27.29
N VAL A 80 -40.83 -0.30 -26.67
CA VAL A 80 -40.23 0.76 -25.85
C VAL A 80 -39.63 0.18 -24.57
N VAL A 81 -40.31 -0.76 -23.90
CA VAL A 81 -39.78 -1.42 -22.70
C VAL A 81 -38.48 -2.17 -23.01
N PHE A 82 -38.42 -2.90 -24.13
CA PHE A 82 -37.18 -3.57 -24.56
C PHE A 82 -36.06 -2.58 -24.88
N PHE A 83 -36.36 -1.49 -25.58
CA PHE A 83 -35.37 -0.46 -25.83
C PHE A 83 -34.81 0.15 -24.54
N LEU A 84 -35.67 0.51 -23.58
CA LEU A 84 -35.24 1.05 -22.28
C LEU A 84 -34.46 0.03 -21.45
N GLY A 85 -34.84 -1.25 -21.49
CA GLY A 85 -34.11 -2.34 -20.85
C GLY A 85 -32.70 -2.50 -21.42
N ALA A 86 -32.53 -2.42 -22.74
CA ALA A 86 -31.22 -2.45 -23.38
C ALA A 86 -30.35 -1.24 -22.96
N CYS A 87 -30.92 -0.04 -22.92
CA CYS A 87 -30.24 1.17 -22.44
C CYS A 87 -29.80 1.01 -20.98
N PHE A 88 -30.64 0.44 -20.12
CA PHE A 88 -30.31 0.16 -18.71
C PHE A 88 -29.13 -0.81 -18.59
N VAL A 89 -29.13 -1.92 -19.33
CA VAL A 89 -28.03 -2.90 -19.33
C VAL A 89 -26.72 -2.24 -19.80
N LEU A 90 -26.76 -1.44 -20.87
CA LEU A 90 -25.58 -0.70 -21.33
C LEU A 90 -25.05 0.27 -20.26
N LEU A 91 -25.94 1.04 -19.63
CA LEU A 91 -25.57 1.99 -18.58
C LEU A 91 -24.92 1.28 -17.38
N VAL A 92 -25.51 0.18 -16.90
CA VAL A 92 -24.98 -0.59 -15.77
C VAL A 92 -23.63 -1.21 -16.09
N ASN A 93 -23.47 -1.80 -17.28
CA ASN A 93 -22.19 -2.37 -17.71
C ASN A 93 -21.11 -1.29 -17.87
N TYR A 94 -21.48 -0.14 -18.41
CA TYR A 94 -20.57 1.01 -18.54
C TYR A 94 -20.12 1.53 -17.17
N LEU A 95 -21.07 1.74 -16.25
CA LEU A 95 -20.79 2.23 -14.91
C LEU A 95 -19.93 1.23 -14.12
N SER A 96 -20.24 -0.07 -14.20
CA SER A 96 -19.45 -1.13 -13.55
C SER A 96 -18.00 -1.14 -14.03
N HIS A 97 -17.78 -0.99 -15.34
CA HIS A 97 -16.43 -0.93 -15.91
C HIS A 97 -15.67 0.34 -15.49
N GLN A 98 -16.35 1.48 -15.41
CA GLN A 98 -15.76 2.71 -14.89
C GLN A 98 -15.37 2.59 -13.41
N THR A 99 -16.27 2.09 -12.56
CA THR A 99 -16.00 1.88 -11.13
C THR A 99 -14.82 0.93 -10.92
N ALA A 100 -14.78 -0.18 -11.65
CA ALA A 100 -13.67 -1.13 -11.57
C ALA A 100 -12.31 -0.49 -11.93
N ARG A 101 -12.27 0.37 -12.94
CA ARG A 101 -11.06 1.13 -13.31
C ARG A 101 -10.68 2.19 -12.27
N GLY A 102 -11.66 2.88 -11.70
CA GLY A 102 -11.46 3.87 -10.65
C GLY A 102 -10.83 3.27 -9.41
N ILE A 103 -11.41 2.17 -8.90
CA ILE A 103 -10.88 1.43 -7.75
C ILE A 103 -9.45 0.96 -8.02
N ARG A 104 -9.19 0.38 -9.20
CA ARG A 104 -7.84 -0.08 -9.55
C ARG A 104 -6.81 1.05 -9.55
N ARG A 105 -7.17 2.24 -10.03
CA ARG A 105 -6.27 3.42 -9.97
C ARG A 105 -6.01 3.86 -8.54
N ILE A 106 -7.03 3.91 -7.70
CA ILE A 106 -6.86 4.27 -6.28
C ILE A 106 -5.94 3.28 -5.60
N THR A 107 -6.15 1.97 -5.78
CA THR A 107 -5.27 0.95 -5.20
C THR A 107 -3.85 1.06 -5.74
N LEU A 108 -3.66 1.37 -7.02
CA LEU A 108 -2.32 1.60 -7.59
C LEU A 108 -1.65 2.84 -7.00
N LEU A 109 -2.39 3.93 -6.77
CA LEU A 109 -1.87 5.14 -6.14
C LEU A 109 -1.58 4.94 -4.64
N GLU A 110 -2.40 4.16 -3.94
CA GLU A 110 -2.09 3.70 -2.58
C GLU A 110 -0.83 2.82 -2.58
N GLN A 111 -0.67 1.99 -3.60
CA GLN A 111 0.57 1.28 -3.92
C GLN A 111 1.67 2.17 -4.53
N GLU A 112 1.50 3.48 -4.64
CA GLU A 112 2.59 4.42 -4.98
C GLU A 112 2.85 5.40 -3.84
N ASN A 113 1.98 5.40 -2.82
CA ASN A 113 2.26 6.15 -1.61
C ASN A 113 3.43 5.47 -0.88
N ILE A 114 4.57 6.15 -0.90
CA ILE A 114 5.83 5.71 -0.28
C ILE A 114 6.13 6.49 1.00
N THR A 115 5.24 7.40 1.40
CA THR A 115 5.43 8.31 2.54
C THR A 115 4.39 8.01 3.62
N ASP A 116 4.84 7.99 4.87
CA ASP A 116 3.98 7.95 6.05
C ASP A 116 3.40 9.35 6.31
N ALA A 117 2.07 9.45 6.37
CA ALA A 117 1.37 10.72 6.51
C ALA A 117 1.54 11.38 7.88
N THR A 118 1.79 10.59 8.93
CA THR A 118 1.94 11.11 10.29
C THR A 118 3.32 11.71 10.47
N MET A 119 4.38 10.95 10.19
CA MET A 119 5.76 11.33 10.46
C MET A 119 6.40 12.10 9.31
N GLY A 120 5.86 12.02 8.09
CA GLY A 120 6.41 12.70 6.90
C GLY A 120 7.68 12.05 6.35
N VAL A 121 8.02 10.84 6.80
CA VAL A 121 9.15 10.03 6.33
C VAL A 121 8.65 8.90 5.42
N HIS A 122 9.53 8.08 4.87
CA HIS A 122 9.08 6.97 4.04
C HIS A 122 8.35 5.88 4.83
N ASN A 123 7.53 5.07 4.18
CA ASN A 123 6.81 3.98 4.85
C ASN A 123 7.55 2.63 4.76
N ARG A 124 7.06 1.63 5.49
CA ARG A 124 7.60 0.25 5.49
C ARG A 124 7.77 -0.35 4.10
N ARG A 125 6.86 -0.05 3.17
CA ARG A 125 6.95 -0.60 1.81
C ARG A 125 8.14 -0.04 1.05
N TYR A 126 8.38 1.26 1.19
CA TYR A 126 9.58 1.89 0.64
C TYR A 126 10.86 1.36 1.31
N PHE A 127 10.82 1.10 2.63
CA PHE A 127 11.91 0.45 3.35
C PHE A 127 12.29 -0.90 2.74
N GLU A 128 11.32 -1.81 2.58
CA GLU A 128 11.56 -3.17 2.07
C GLU A 128 12.18 -3.14 0.66
N GLN A 129 11.68 -2.25 -0.21
CA GLN A 129 12.22 -2.06 -1.55
C GLN A 129 13.65 -1.52 -1.50
N ARG A 130 13.88 -0.40 -0.80
CA ARG A 130 15.17 0.30 -0.79
C ARG A 130 16.24 -0.50 -0.07
N LEU A 131 15.90 -1.19 1.02
CA LEU A 131 16.86 -2.03 1.73
C LEU A 131 17.39 -3.13 0.81
N LYS A 132 16.51 -3.81 0.06
CA LYS A 132 16.93 -4.85 -0.88
C LYS A 132 17.87 -4.31 -1.96
N GLU A 133 17.51 -3.17 -2.56
CA GLU A 133 18.31 -2.50 -3.59
C GLU A 133 19.70 -2.10 -3.06
N GLU A 134 19.75 -1.41 -1.90
CA GLU A 134 21.02 -0.98 -1.31
C GLU A 134 21.85 -2.14 -0.78
N PHE A 135 21.22 -3.20 -0.26
CA PHE A 135 21.91 -4.41 0.17
C PHE A 135 22.60 -5.11 -1.00
N ASP A 136 21.88 -5.35 -2.10
CA ASP A 136 22.46 -5.98 -3.29
C ASP A 136 23.55 -5.11 -3.92
N ARG A 137 23.37 -3.78 -3.92
CA ARG A 137 24.39 -2.82 -4.36
C ARG A 137 25.63 -2.88 -3.47
N ALA A 138 25.45 -2.80 -2.15
CA ALA A 138 26.54 -2.81 -1.18
C ALA A 138 27.33 -4.12 -1.24
N ARG A 139 26.66 -5.26 -1.36
CA ARG A 139 27.30 -6.57 -1.53
C ARG A 139 28.10 -6.64 -2.84
N ARG A 140 27.52 -6.20 -3.96
CA ARG A 140 28.16 -6.24 -5.29
C ARG A 140 29.43 -5.38 -5.35
N TYR A 141 29.36 -4.17 -4.81
CA TYR A 141 30.45 -3.19 -4.89
C TYR A 141 31.31 -3.11 -3.63
N LYS A 142 31.09 -4.02 -2.65
CA LYS A 142 31.78 -4.04 -1.36
C LYS A 142 31.71 -2.69 -0.63
N LEU A 143 30.55 -2.04 -0.68
CA LEU A 143 30.31 -0.78 0.02
C LEU A 143 29.81 -1.07 1.43
N PRO A 144 30.18 -0.24 2.43
CA PRO A 144 29.64 -0.38 3.77
C PRO A 144 28.15 0.01 3.78
N LEU A 145 27.34 -0.75 4.51
CA LEU A 145 25.92 -0.51 4.69
C LEU A 145 25.58 -0.84 6.14
N SER A 146 24.84 0.03 6.80
CA SER A 146 24.33 -0.21 8.15
C SER A 146 22.84 0.08 8.24
N LEU A 147 22.19 -0.60 9.16
CA LEU A 147 20.77 -0.46 9.48
C LEU A 147 20.65 -0.11 10.96
N LEU A 148 19.90 0.95 11.23
CA LEU A 148 19.48 1.31 12.58
C LEU A 148 17.98 1.03 12.69
N LEU A 149 17.58 0.23 13.67
CA LEU A 149 16.21 0.00 14.05
C LEU A 149 15.95 0.75 15.36
N ILE A 150 14.98 1.64 15.38
CA ILE A 150 14.72 2.61 16.44
C ILE A 150 13.30 2.38 16.93
N ASP A 151 13.10 2.36 18.24
CA ASP A 151 11.79 2.24 18.86
C ASP A 151 11.61 3.30 19.93
N ILE A 152 10.41 3.91 19.96
CA ILE A 152 10.08 4.96 20.92
C ILE A 152 9.73 4.34 22.27
N ASP A 153 10.53 4.66 23.28
CA ASP A 153 10.36 4.08 24.60
C ASP A 153 9.04 4.54 25.24
N ASN A 154 8.26 3.56 25.71
CA ASN A 154 6.98 3.78 26.41
C ASN A 154 5.93 4.49 25.54
N PHE A 155 6.00 4.40 24.21
CA PHE A 155 5.03 5.05 23.32
C PHE A 155 3.57 4.70 23.62
N LYS A 156 3.29 3.44 23.96
CA LYS A 156 1.95 3.02 24.41
C LYS A 156 1.47 3.79 25.64
N GLN A 157 2.34 4.02 26.63
CA GLN A 157 2.00 4.77 27.84
C GLN A 157 1.67 6.23 27.53
N ILE A 158 2.38 6.84 26.57
CA ILE A 158 2.08 8.20 26.09
C ILE A 158 0.67 8.25 25.50
N ASN A 159 0.33 7.28 24.63
CA ASN A 159 -1.02 7.18 24.06
C ASN A 159 -2.10 6.94 25.12
N ASP A 160 -1.82 6.07 26.09
CA ASP A 160 -2.78 5.70 27.14
C ASP A 160 -3.01 6.86 28.13
N THR A 161 -1.99 7.71 28.36
CA THR A 161 -2.05 8.83 29.34
C THR A 161 -2.57 10.12 28.71
N SER A 162 -2.08 10.46 27.52
CA SER A 162 -2.31 11.77 26.88
C SER A 162 -3.15 11.66 25.59
N GLY A 163 -3.60 10.44 25.25
CA GLY A 163 -4.41 10.18 24.06
C GLY A 163 -3.59 10.02 22.78
N HIS A 164 -4.22 9.47 21.74
CA HIS A 164 -3.56 9.21 20.45
C HIS A 164 -3.06 10.46 19.73
N LEU A 165 -3.69 11.62 19.95
CA LEU A 165 -3.22 12.89 19.39
C LEU A 165 -1.82 13.25 19.91
N ALA A 166 -1.54 12.97 21.19
CA ALA A 166 -0.22 13.17 21.78
C ALA A 166 0.83 12.25 21.15
N GLY A 167 0.50 10.98 20.93
CA GLY A 167 1.37 10.04 20.20
C GLY A 167 1.67 10.51 18.76
N ASP A 168 0.67 11.02 18.05
CA ASP A 168 0.86 11.59 16.71
C ASP A 168 1.77 12.82 16.72
N MET A 169 1.70 13.67 17.75
CA MET A 169 2.63 14.79 17.92
C MET A 169 4.06 14.32 18.14
N VAL A 170 4.27 13.28 18.98
CA VAL A 170 5.59 12.67 19.20
C VAL A 170 6.15 12.13 17.89
N LEU A 171 5.35 11.36 17.13
CA LEU A 171 5.77 10.83 15.82
C LEU A 171 6.13 11.94 14.83
N LYS A 172 5.30 12.98 14.71
CA LYS A 172 5.58 14.15 13.86
C LYS A 172 6.87 14.84 14.24
N HIS A 173 7.10 15.05 15.54
CA HIS A 173 8.30 15.69 16.05
C HIS A 173 9.54 14.87 15.75
N LEU A 174 9.53 13.57 16.05
CA LEU A 174 10.62 12.66 15.75
C LEU A 174 10.90 12.59 14.25
N GLY A 175 9.86 12.62 13.40
CA GLY A 175 10.03 12.68 11.93
C GLY A 175 10.91 13.84 11.49
N ARG A 176 10.56 15.06 11.93
CA ARG A 176 11.33 16.27 11.60
C ARG A 176 12.74 16.22 12.19
N LEU A 177 12.86 15.78 13.45
CA LEU A 177 14.14 15.68 14.14
C LEU A 177 15.10 14.71 13.43
N LEU A 178 14.60 13.54 13.03
CA LEU A 178 15.41 12.53 12.35
C LEU A 178 15.83 13.01 10.96
N VAL A 179 14.91 13.58 10.17
CA VAL A 179 15.21 14.11 8.83
C VAL A 179 16.29 15.19 8.91
N ALA A 180 16.25 16.07 9.90
CA ALA A 180 17.28 17.08 10.12
C ALA A 180 18.62 16.49 10.63
N SER A 181 18.60 15.28 11.18
CA SER A 181 19.78 14.64 11.76
C SER A 181 20.58 13.80 10.77
N VAL A 182 19.96 13.23 9.74
CA VAL A 182 20.64 12.32 8.79
C VAL A 182 21.13 13.05 7.54
N ARG A 183 21.92 12.35 6.70
CA ARG A 183 22.33 12.88 5.39
C ARG A 183 21.26 12.59 4.34
N ASP A 184 21.25 13.34 3.24
CA ASP A 184 20.33 13.11 2.11
C ASP A 184 20.43 11.71 1.49
N THR A 185 21.58 11.04 1.67
CA THR A 185 21.82 9.67 1.19
C THR A 185 21.23 8.59 2.10
N ASP A 186 20.90 8.94 3.34
CA ASP A 186 20.32 8.01 4.31
C ASP A 186 18.80 8.00 4.17
N ILE A 187 18.20 6.83 4.39
CA ILE A 187 16.77 6.64 4.16
C ILE A 187 16.10 6.42 5.49
N ILE A 188 15.23 7.33 5.88
CA ILE A 188 14.41 7.22 7.10
C ILE A 188 13.05 6.67 6.71
N THR A 189 12.61 5.63 7.39
CA THR A 189 11.31 5.00 7.17
C THR A 189 10.61 4.70 8.48
N ARG A 190 9.29 4.91 8.55
CA ARG A 190 8.45 4.33 9.59
C ARG A 190 8.20 2.86 9.26
N TYR A 191 8.73 1.97 10.10
CA TYR A 191 8.68 0.51 9.91
C TYR A 191 7.43 -0.11 10.55
N GLY A 192 7.00 0.44 11.70
CA GLY A 192 5.87 -0.02 12.49
C GLY A 192 5.09 1.14 13.11
N GLY A 193 4.31 0.86 14.15
CA GLY A 193 3.54 1.90 14.85
C GLY A 193 4.44 2.99 15.45
N ASP A 194 5.42 2.54 16.23
CA ASP A 194 6.44 3.31 16.96
C ASP A 194 7.87 2.95 16.55
N GLU A 195 8.01 2.08 15.54
CA GLU A 195 9.29 1.61 15.02
C GLU A 195 9.71 2.40 13.79
N ILE A 196 10.96 2.82 13.76
CA ILE A 196 11.58 3.62 12.71
C ILE A 196 12.87 2.91 12.26
N CYS A 197 13.13 2.86 10.96
CA CYS A 197 14.41 2.41 10.43
C CYS A 197 15.18 3.58 9.81
N ILE A 198 16.50 3.51 9.91
CA ILE A 198 17.42 4.31 9.09
C ILE A 198 18.33 3.36 8.32
N ILE A 199 18.24 3.40 6.99
CA ILE A 199 19.19 2.72 6.09
C ILE A 199 20.34 3.70 5.88
N ALA A 200 21.45 3.47 6.58
CA ALA A 200 22.66 4.29 6.49
C ALA A 200 23.54 3.75 5.36
N THR A 201 23.43 4.37 4.18
CA THR A 201 24.18 3.97 3.00
C THR A 201 25.63 4.41 3.14
N HIS A 202 26.57 3.67 2.55
CA HIS A 202 28.01 3.99 2.61
C HIS A 202 28.54 4.19 4.04
N THR A 203 27.94 3.51 5.03
CA THR A 203 28.20 3.73 6.46
C THR A 203 28.60 2.43 7.14
N ASN A 204 29.79 2.40 7.74
CA ASN A 204 30.30 1.26 8.50
C ASN A 204 29.72 1.24 9.93
N GLY A 205 29.98 0.17 10.68
CA GLY A 205 29.40 0.02 12.03
C GLY A 205 29.82 1.08 13.03
N ALA A 206 31.06 1.59 12.96
CA ALA A 206 31.54 2.64 13.87
C ALA A 206 30.81 3.97 13.61
N THR A 207 30.72 4.38 12.35
CA THR A 207 29.99 5.61 11.97
C THR A 207 28.47 5.45 12.18
N ALA A 208 27.92 4.25 12.00
CA ALA A 208 26.52 3.97 12.31
C ALA A 208 26.23 4.09 13.81
N LEU A 209 27.16 3.66 14.66
CA LEU A 209 27.06 3.85 16.11
C LEU A 209 27.11 5.33 16.50
N GLU A 210 27.97 6.14 15.87
CA GLU A 210 27.98 7.60 16.09
C GLU A 210 26.66 8.25 15.67
N LEU A 211 26.10 7.85 14.54
CA LEU A 211 24.77 8.28 14.10
C LEU A 211 23.71 7.93 15.14
N ALA A 212 23.71 6.68 15.63
CA ALA A 212 22.79 6.22 16.66
C ALA A 212 22.93 7.04 17.96
N LYS A 213 24.17 7.31 18.42
CA LYS A 213 24.45 8.15 19.61
C LYS A 213 23.89 9.55 19.46
N ARG A 214 24.09 10.15 18.28
CA ARG A 214 23.54 11.47 17.97
C ARG A 214 22.01 11.46 18.00
N VAL A 215 21.36 10.48 17.37
CA VAL A 215 19.90 10.34 17.37
C VAL A 215 19.38 10.18 18.80
N CYS A 216 19.94 9.26 19.57
CA CYS A 216 19.56 9.01 20.96
C CYS A 216 19.65 10.30 21.80
N SER A 217 20.77 11.02 21.72
CA SER A 217 20.96 12.27 22.47
C SER A 217 20.04 13.40 22.01
N LEU A 218 19.75 13.50 20.70
CA LEU A 218 18.83 14.51 20.18
C LEU A 218 17.40 14.26 20.66
N VAL A 219 16.93 13.01 20.63
CA VAL A 219 15.58 12.67 21.09
C VAL A 219 15.46 12.89 22.60
N GLU A 220 16.43 12.42 23.39
CA GLU A 220 16.44 12.60 24.85
C GLU A 220 16.39 14.08 25.28
N LYS A 221 17.08 14.97 24.53
CA LYS A 221 17.08 16.42 24.79
C LYS A 221 15.88 17.15 24.21
N SER A 222 15.09 16.49 23.35
CA SER A 222 13.94 17.11 22.71
C SER A 222 12.72 17.04 23.64
N ALA A 223 11.95 18.12 23.65
CA ALA A 223 10.64 18.17 24.27
C ALA A 223 9.61 18.34 23.15
N VAL A 224 8.56 17.53 23.18
CA VAL A 224 7.44 17.65 22.25
C VAL A 224 6.41 18.57 22.88
N THR A 225 6.35 19.82 22.41
CA THR A 225 5.37 20.80 22.87
C THR A 225 4.11 20.72 22.01
N GLY A 226 2.94 20.62 22.64
CA GLY A 226 1.65 20.71 21.95
C GLY A 226 1.38 22.10 21.35
N GLU A 227 0.41 22.22 20.43
CA GLU A 227 0.06 23.49 19.78
C GLU A 227 -0.36 24.59 20.78
N ASP A 228 -0.91 24.20 21.93
CA ASP A 228 -1.32 25.12 22.99
C ASP A 228 -0.17 25.53 23.94
N GLY A 229 1.03 24.97 23.77
CA GLY A 229 2.23 25.37 24.51
C GLY A 229 2.30 24.93 25.98
N GLN A 230 1.30 24.22 26.50
CA GLN A 230 1.16 23.96 27.94
C GLN A 230 1.70 22.61 28.43
N GLU A 231 1.84 21.60 27.56
CA GLU A 231 2.39 20.29 27.94
C GLU A 231 3.63 19.95 27.10
N GLU A 232 4.72 19.64 27.81
CA GLU A 232 5.96 19.09 27.24
C GLU A 232 5.98 17.57 27.45
N ILE A 233 5.99 16.82 26.36
CA ILE A 233 6.15 15.37 26.39
C ILE A 233 7.62 15.06 26.16
N HIS A 234 8.24 14.41 27.14
CA HIS A 234 9.58 13.86 27.02
C HIS A 234 9.51 12.38 26.70
N THR A 235 10.36 11.94 25.77
CA THR A 235 10.50 10.52 25.42
C THR A 235 11.95 10.21 25.08
N THR A 236 12.28 8.93 25.08
CA THR A 236 13.59 8.41 24.71
C THR A 236 13.41 7.35 23.64
N VAL A 237 14.51 6.91 23.04
CA VAL A 237 14.49 5.82 22.05
C VAL A 237 15.48 4.74 22.41
N SER A 238 15.11 3.51 22.10
CA SER A 238 16.01 2.36 22.08
C SER A 238 16.43 2.09 20.64
N ILE A 239 17.72 1.82 20.40
CA ILE A 239 18.28 1.67 19.05
C ILE A 239 19.09 0.37 18.92
N GLY A 240 18.72 -0.46 17.95
CA GLY A 240 19.51 -1.59 17.48
C GLY A 240 20.30 -1.22 16.22
N VAL A 241 21.61 -1.47 16.22
CA VAL A 241 22.47 -1.20 15.06
C VAL A 241 23.01 -2.53 14.51
N ALA A 242 22.89 -2.75 13.21
CA ALA A 242 23.56 -3.84 12.52
C ALA A 242 24.22 -3.35 11.23
N SER A 243 25.36 -3.93 10.89
CA SER A 243 26.07 -3.62 9.65
C SER A 243 26.15 -4.84 8.74
N LEU A 244 26.17 -4.58 7.44
CA LEU A 244 26.47 -5.60 6.43
C LEU A 244 27.86 -6.17 6.71
N ALA A 245 27.89 -7.47 7.04
CA ALA A 245 29.11 -8.22 7.28
C ALA A 245 29.42 -9.14 6.09
N PRO A 246 30.70 -9.53 5.90
CA PRO A 246 31.04 -10.58 4.95
C PRO A 246 30.25 -11.86 5.24
N GLY A 247 29.68 -12.46 4.20
CA GLY A 247 28.90 -13.70 4.31
C GLY A 247 27.39 -13.52 4.49
N LEU A 248 26.88 -12.28 4.63
CA LEU A 248 25.44 -12.02 4.62
C LEU A 248 24.85 -12.19 3.22
N THR A 249 23.86 -13.08 3.09
CA THR A 249 23.27 -13.42 1.79
C THR A 249 21.98 -12.69 1.51
N GLU A 250 21.17 -12.42 2.54
CA GLU A 250 19.86 -11.79 2.39
C GLU A 250 19.72 -10.50 3.21
N ALA A 251 18.99 -9.53 2.67
CA ALA A 251 18.67 -8.28 3.36
C ALA A 251 17.86 -8.51 4.64
N ALA A 252 17.02 -9.56 4.67
CA ALA A 252 16.24 -9.94 5.84
C ALA A 252 17.12 -10.31 7.04
N GLU A 253 18.29 -10.92 6.80
CA GLU A 253 19.25 -11.23 7.87
C GLU A 253 19.80 -9.95 8.53
N LEU A 254 19.99 -8.87 7.76
CA LEU A 254 20.43 -7.59 8.30
C LEU A 254 19.37 -6.97 9.22
N VAL A 255 18.09 -7.11 8.86
CA VAL A 255 16.95 -6.67 9.68
C VAL A 255 16.88 -7.49 10.97
N ASP A 256 16.96 -8.83 10.89
CA ASP A 256 16.96 -9.72 12.06
C ASP A 256 18.11 -9.42 13.03
N ARG A 257 19.29 -9.07 12.51
CA ARG A 257 20.42 -8.64 13.34
C ARG A 257 20.16 -7.31 14.05
N ALA A 258 19.59 -6.32 13.34
CA ALA A 258 19.24 -5.03 13.93
C ALA A 258 18.14 -5.19 14.99
N ASP A 259 17.15 -6.05 14.75
CA ASP A 259 16.07 -6.39 15.68
C ASP A 259 16.61 -7.05 16.96
N LYS A 260 17.50 -8.04 16.83
CA LYS A 260 18.17 -8.66 18.00
C LYS A 260 18.96 -7.65 18.82
N ALA A 261 19.59 -6.66 18.18
CA ALA A 261 20.25 -5.59 18.89
C ALA A 261 19.23 -4.67 19.58
N LEU A 262 18.16 -4.26 18.90
CA LEU A 262 17.11 -3.42 19.46
C LEU A 262 16.48 -4.10 20.70
N TYR A 263 16.19 -5.40 20.61
CA TYR A 263 15.68 -6.19 21.71
C TYR A 263 16.60 -6.13 22.95
N ARG A 264 17.92 -6.23 22.75
CA ARG A 264 18.90 -6.06 23.85
C ARG A 264 18.84 -4.66 24.45
N SER A 265 18.79 -3.61 23.62
CA SER A 265 18.70 -2.22 24.11
C SER A 265 17.44 -1.98 24.96
N LYS A 266 16.31 -2.58 24.60
CA LYS A 266 15.08 -2.51 25.40
C LYS A 266 15.21 -3.27 26.73
N ASN A 267 15.76 -4.47 26.71
CA ASN A 267 15.91 -5.32 27.90
C ASN A 267 16.91 -4.77 28.90
N ASP A 268 17.98 -4.12 28.44
CA ASP A 268 19.01 -3.61 29.34
C ASP A 268 18.57 -2.32 30.06
N GLY A 269 17.38 -1.78 29.75
CA GLY A 269 16.77 -0.67 30.47
C GLY A 269 16.44 0.54 29.60
N LYS A 270 16.26 0.37 28.28
CA LYS A 270 15.82 1.42 27.33
C LYS A 270 16.79 2.62 27.25
N ASN A 271 16.43 3.67 26.48
CA ASN A 271 17.23 4.88 26.23
C ASN A 271 18.70 4.58 25.92
N ARG A 272 18.95 3.64 25.02
CA ARG A 272 20.30 3.15 24.74
C ARG A 272 20.44 2.54 23.37
N ILE A 273 21.69 2.26 23.04
CA ILE A 273 22.07 1.69 21.77
C ILE A 273 22.73 0.34 22.02
N ALA A 274 22.34 -0.66 21.25
CA ALA A 274 23.03 -1.93 21.18
C ALA A 274 23.50 -2.17 19.74
N VAL A 275 24.70 -2.70 19.59
CA VAL A 275 25.26 -3.08 18.29
C VAL A 275 25.23 -4.60 18.18
N TYR A 276 24.72 -5.12 17.06
CA TYR A 276 24.83 -6.53 16.76
C TYR A 276 26.28 -6.87 16.44
N LEU A 277 26.89 -7.66 17.31
CA LEU A 277 28.18 -8.28 17.07
C LEU A 277 27.94 -9.73 16.63
N PRO A 278 28.45 -10.16 15.47
CA PRO A 278 28.37 -11.56 15.08
C PRO A 278 29.09 -12.41 16.13
N PRO A 279 28.61 -13.63 16.41
CA PRO A 279 29.31 -14.54 17.31
C PRO A 279 30.71 -14.80 16.75
N SER A 280 31.75 -14.49 17.55
CA SER A 280 33.14 -14.79 17.19
C SER A 280 33.28 -16.29 16.87
N PRO A 281 34.05 -16.66 15.83
CA PRO A 281 34.40 -18.05 15.57
C PRO A 281 35.35 -18.53 16.67
N GLY A 282 34.76 -19.03 17.77
CA GLY A 282 35.46 -19.37 19.01
C GLY A 282 34.74 -18.72 20.18
N GLY A 283 33.90 -19.49 20.88
CA GLY A 283 33.04 -18.98 21.93
C GLY A 283 33.83 -18.45 23.13
N GLU A 284 33.48 -17.23 23.55
CA GLU A 284 33.37 -16.82 24.94
C GLU A 284 32.56 -15.51 24.95
N THR A 285 31.47 -15.50 25.70
CA THR A 285 30.63 -14.33 25.94
C THR A 285 31.41 -13.29 26.75
N ASN A 286 32.19 -12.46 26.08
CA ASN A 286 32.75 -11.27 26.70
C ASN A 286 31.68 -10.17 26.69
N LEU A 287 31.14 -9.94 27.88
CA LEU A 287 30.37 -8.75 28.24
C LEU A 287 31.20 -7.51 27.93
N CYS A 288 30.75 -6.68 27.01
CA CYS A 288 31.23 -5.31 26.88
C CYS A 288 30.04 -4.39 27.13
N SER A 289 29.80 -4.11 28.41
CA SER A 289 29.04 -2.95 28.86
C SER A 289 29.82 -1.70 28.47
N THR A 290 29.10 -0.75 27.89
CA THR A 290 29.57 0.59 27.52
C THR A 290 30.25 1.27 28.69
N ASP A 291 31.60 1.30 28.69
CA ASP A 291 32.46 2.36 29.23
C ASP A 291 33.94 1.99 29.04
N GLN A 292 34.47 2.12 27.82
CA GLN A 292 35.89 2.48 27.56
C GLN A 292 36.17 2.64 26.05
N PRO A 293 36.98 3.63 25.63
CA PRO A 293 37.42 3.77 24.25
C PRO A 293 38.65 2.90 24.00
N CYS A 294 38.60 2.01 23.00
CA CYS A 294 39.80 1.36 22.47
C CYS A 294 40.19 2.03 21.15
N PHE A 295 41.44 2.48 21.11
CA PHE A 295 42.16 3.00 19.95
C PHE A 295 42.32 1.94 18.85
#